data_AF-X1ABS6-F1
#
_entry.id   AF-X1ABS6-F1
#
_cell.length_a   1.000
_cell.length_b   1.000
_cell.length_c   1.000
_cell.angle_alpha   90.00
_cell.angle_beta   90.00
_cell.angle_gamma   90.00
#
_symmetry.space_group_name_H-M   'P 1'
#
loop_
_entity.id
_entity.type
_entity.pdbx_description
1 polymer ?
#
loop_
_entity_poly.entity_id
_entity_poly.type
_entity_poly.pdbx_seq_one_letter_code
_entity_poly.pdbx_strand_id
1 'polypeptide(L)'
;MKQMTARLGEEKISKLLVNLSLPATIGMMVTALYNLVDTIFVGRGVGAIAIGGLTIAFPIQMVIMAFAQMIGIGAASAISRSLGAKDIE
;
A
#
# COMPACT_ATOMS: atom_id res chain seq x y z
N MET A 1 14.91 8.55 -14.08
CA MET A 1 13.73 9.23 -13.50
C MET A 1 12.97 10.09 -14.51
N LYS A 2 13.61 11.03 -15.23
CA LYS A 2 12.94 11.93 -16.20
C LYS A 2 12.04 11.26 -17.25
N GLN A 3 12.46 10.11 -17.81
CA GLN A 3 11.65 9.35 -18.78
C GLN A 3 10.45 8.62 -18.12
N MET A 4 10.60 8.15 -16.88
CA MET A 4 9.53 7.46 -16.14
C MET A 4 8.39 8.43 -15.78
N THR A 5 8.75 9.65 -15.39
CA THR A 5 7.78 10.71 -15.08
C THR A 5 7.15 11.32 -16.33
N ALA A 6 7.90 11.46 -17.44
CA ALA A 6 7.34 11.94 -18.71
C ALA A 6 6.19 11.05 -19.21
N ARG A 7 6.34 9.72 -19.08
CA ARG A 7 5.30 8.76 -19.45
C ARG A 7 3.96 8.97 -18.71
N LEU A 8 3.99 9.49 -17.48
CA LEU A 8 2.77 9.74 -16.69
C LEU A 8 1.92 10.88 -17.28
N GLY A 9 2.52 11.81 -18.03
CA GLY A 9 1.81 12.93 -18.66
C GLY A 9 1.49 12.72 -20.15
N GLU A 10 2.19 11.82 -20.83
CA GLU A 10 2.10 11.65 -22.30
C GLU A 10 1.33 10.39 -22.73
N GLU A 11 1.31 9.33 -21.91
CA GLU A 11 0.68 8.07 -22.27
C GLU A 11 -0.84 8.09 -22.04
N LYS A 12 -1.60 7.30 -22.82
CA LYS A 12 -3.06 7.19 -22.66
C LYS A 12 -3.43 6.71 -21.25
N ILE A 13 -4.38 7.41 -20.62
CA ILE A 13 -4.86 7.12 -19.26
C ILE A 13 -5.25 5.64 -19.07
N SER A 14 -5.98 5.04 -20.03
CA SER A 14 -6.41 3.64 -19.93
C SER A 14 -5.24 2.66 -19.82
N LYS A 15 -4.18 2.87 -20.60
CA LYS A 15 -2.98 2.04 -20.58
C LYS A 15 -2.19 2.27 -19.29
N LEU A 16 -2.09 3.52 -18.84
CA LEU A 16 -1.41 3.89 -17.61
C LEU A 16 -2.10 3.26 -16.38
N LEU A 17 -3.43 3.32 -16.33
CA LEU A 17 -4.25 2.72 -15.28
C LEU A 17 -3.99 1.22 -15.19
N VAL A 18 -4.06 0.48 -16.29
CA VAL A 18 -3.82 -0.97 -16.27
C VAL A 18 -2.39 -1.30 -15.86
N ASN A 19 -1.39 -0.60 -16.41
CA ASN A 19 0.01 -0.84 -16.12
C ASN A 19 0.40 -0.57 -14.66
N LEU A 20 -0.28 0.35 -13.98
CA LEU A 20 -0.02 0.69 -12.58
C LEU A 20 -0.92 -0.08 -11.61
N SER A 21 -2.22 -0.21 -11.91
CA SER A 21 -3.19 -0.86 -11.02
C SER A 21 -3.02 -2.37 -10.96
N LEU A 22 -2.67 -3.04 -12.06
CA LEU A 22 -2.49 -4.48 -12.10
C LEU A 22 -1.39 -4.95 -11.12
N PRO A 23 -0.14 -4.44 -11.18
CA PRO A 23 0.89 -4.82 -10.22
C PRO A 23 0.53 -4.40 -8.79
N ALA A 24 -0.10 -3.24 -8.59
CA ALA A 24 -0.54 -2.81 -7.27
C ALA A 24 -1.58 -3.78 -6.66
N THR A 25 -2.53 -4.23 -7.48
CA THR A 25 -3.59 -5.18 -7.06
C THR A 25 -3.00 -6.53 -6.70
N ILE A 26 -2.05 -7.04 -7.49
CA ILE A 26 -1.34 -8.29 -7.19
C ILE A 26 -0.59 -8.14 -5.85
N GLY A 27 0.11 -7.02 -5.64
CA GLY A 27 0.79 -6.74 -4.37
C GLY A 27 -0.17 -6.76 -3.18
N MET A 28 -1.31 -6.09 -3.29
CA MET A 28 -2.34 -6.08 -2.24
C MET A 28 -2.92 -7.48 -1.99
N MET A 29 -3.09 -8.29 -3.04
CA MET A 29 -3.56 -9.67 -2.91
C MET A 29 -2.56 -10.54 -2.15
N VAL A 30 -1.26 -10.41 -2.43
CA VAL A 30 -0.19 -11.11 -1.70
C VAL A 30 -0.18 -10.70 -0.23
N THR A 31 -0.32 -9.41 0.07
CA THR A 31 -0.42 -8.93 1.47
C THR A 31 -1.64 -9.52 2.19
N ALA A 32 -2.79 -9.60 1.53
CA ALA A 32 -3.98 -10.21 2.12
C ALA A 32 -3.79 -11.71 2.38
N LEU A 33 -3.17 -12.43 1.44
CA LEU A 33 -2.82 -13.84 1.61
C LEU A 33 -1.83 -14.05 2.76
N TYR A 34 -0.84 -13.16 2.89
CA TYR A 34 0.10 -13.18 4.02
C TYR A 34 -0.64 -13.07 5.36
N ASN A 35 -1.55 -12.10 5.51
CA ASN A 35 -2.32 -11.94 6.75
C ASN A 35 -3.20 -13.17 7.06
N LEU A 36 -3.80 -13.77 6.02
CA LEU A 36 -4.61 -14.97 6.18
C LEU A 36 -3.76 -16.16 6.64
N VAL A 37 -2.63 -16.40 5.97
CA VAL A 37 -1.71 -17.49 6.30
C VAL A 37 -1.13 -17.29 7.70
N ASP A 38 -0.67 -16.09 8.02
CA ASP A 38 -0.15 -15.73 9.35
C ASP A 38 -1.16 -16.06 10.46
N THR A 39 -2.42 -15.62 10.29
CA THR A 39 -3.50 -15.92 11.25
C THR A 39 -3.75 -17.43 11.40
N ILE A 40 -3.71 -18.18 10.28
CA ILE A 40 -3.87 -19.65 10.30
C ILE A 40 -2.71 -20.32 11.06
N PHE A 41 -1.48 -19.88 10.83
CA PHE A 41 -0.30 -20.43 11.49
C PHE A 41 -0.31 -20.13 12.99
N VAL A 42 -0.61 -18.89 13.37
CA VAL A 42 -0.76 -18.50 14.78
C VAL A 42 -1.90 -19.28 15.44
N GLY A 43 -3.04 -19.39 14.75
CA GLY A 43 -4.21 -20.14 15.23
C GLY A 43 -3.94 -21.63 15.42
N ARG A 44 -3.18 -22.27 14.53
CA ARG A 44 -2.81 -23.69 14.67
C ARG A 44 -1.66 -23.93 15.64
N GLY A 45 -0.72 -22.98 15.74
CA GLY A 45 0.47 -23.12 16.57
C GLY A 45 0.22 -22.85 18.05
N VAL A 46 -0.54 -21.79 18.38
CA VAL A 46 -0.79 -21.37 19.77
C VAL A 46 -2.26 -21.49 20.17
N GLY A 47 -3.18 -21.52 19.21
CA GLY A 47 -4.62 -21.66 19.46
C GLY A 47 -5.36 -20.33 19.57
N ALA A 48 -6.61 -20.40 20.03
CA ALA A 48 -7.54 -19.27 20.05
C ALA A 48 -7.07 -18.09 20.92
N ILE A 49 -6.27 -18.35 21.97
CA ILE A 49 -5.75 -17.30 22.86
C ILE A 49 -4.85 -16.33 22.08
N ALA A 50 -4.01 -16.82 21.17
CA ALA A 50 -3.14 -15.97 20.38
C ALA A 50 -3.92 -15.13 19.36
N ILE A 51 -4.97 -15.70 18.76
CA ILE A 51 -5.88 -14.94 17.89
C ILE A 51 -6.56 -13.82 18.68
N GLY A 52 -7.00 -14.10 19.92
CA GLY A 52 -7.52 -13.07 20.83
C GLY A 52 -6.48 -11.99 21.18
N GLY A 53 -5.22 -12.36 21.32
CA GLY A 53 -4.12 -11.40 21.50
C GLY A 53 -3.90 -10.51 20.27
N LEU A 54 -3.96 -11.07 19.06
CA LEU A 54 -3.85 -10.32 17.81
C LEU A 54 -4.95 -9.26 17.67
N THR A 55 -6.20 -9.60 18.01
CA THR A 55 -7.31 -8.63 17.93
C THR A 55 -7.16 -7.48 18.92
N ILE A 56 -6.59 -7.74 20.11
CA ILE A 56 -6.28 -6.69 21.10
C ILE A 56 -5.12 -5.80 20.63
N ALA A 57 -4.13 -6.35 19.93
CA ALA A 57 -3.01 -5.58 19.38
C ALA A 57 -3.40 -4.77 18.13
N PHE A 58 -4.44 -5.17 17.41
CA PHE A 58 -4.86 -4.59 16.14
C PHE A 58 -5.10 -3.06 16.17
N PRO A 59 -5.75 -2.47 17.20
CA PRO A 59 -5.90 -1.01 17.29
C PRO A 59 -4.57 -0.26 17.32
N ILE A 60 -3.55 -0.80 18.00
CA ILE A 60 -2.23 -0.18 18.07
C ILE A 60 -1.56 -0.22 16.69
N GLN A 61 -1.65 -1.37 16.01
CA GLN A 61 -1.18 -1.51 14.63
C GLN A 61 -1.89 -0.53 13.68
N MET A 62 -3.20 -0.33 13.82
CA MET A 62 -3.96 0.64 13.03
C MET A 62 -3.44 2.07 13.22
N VAL A 63 -3.12 2.48 14.45
CA VAL A 63 -2.56 3.82 14.72
C VAL A 63 -1.21 3.99 14.04
N ILE A 64 -0.31 3.01 14.17
CA ILE A 64 1.01 3.03 13.51
C ILE A 64 0.85 3.12 12.00
N MET A 65 -0.02 2.29 11.42
CA MET A 65 -0.32 2.32 10.00
C MET A 65 -0.92 3.65 9.56
N ALA A 66 -1.80 4.28 10.34
CA ALA A 66 -2.39 5.56 10.00
C ALA A 66 -1.31 6.65 9.81
N PHE A 67 -0.33 6.73 10.71
CA PHE A 67 0.79 7.66 10.55
C PHE A 67 1.68 7.32 9.35
N ALA A 68 1.99 6.03 9.15
CA ALA A 68 2.76 5.60 7.99
C ALA A 68 2.08 5.96 6.67
N GLN A 69 0.76 5.76 6.58
CA GLN A 69 -0.04 6.11 5.40
C GLN A 69 -0.17 7.63 5.23
N MET A 70 -0.34 8.38 6.33
CA MET A 70 -0.37 9.85 6.30
C MET A 70 0.89 10.39 5.63
N ILE A 71 2.07 9.93 6.05
CA ILE A 71 3.34 10.37 5.48
C ILE A 71 3.51 9.82 4.06
N GLY A 72 3.32 8.52 3.85
CA GLY A 72 3.56 7.86 2.56
C GLY A 72 2.64 8.37 1.44
N ILE A 73 1.33 8.28 1.64
CA ILE A 73 0.34 8.76 0.67
C ILE A 73 0.36 10.29 0.60
N GLY A 74 0.51 10.98 1.73
CA GLY A 74 0.57 12.44 1.77
C GLY A 74 1.75 12.99 0.96
N ALA A 75 2.94 12.43 1.12
CA ALA A 75 4.12 12.79 0.33
C ALA A 75 3.93 12.43 -1.15
N ALA A 76 3.43 11.23 -1.46
CA ALA A 76 3.15 10.83 -2.85
C ALA A 76 2.16 11.79 -3.53
N SER A 77 1.14 12.25 -2.80
CA SER A 77 0.16 13.24 -3.27
C SER A 77 0.80 14.60 -3.54
N ALA A 78 1.66 15.08 -2.63
CA ALA A 78 2.39 16.33 -2.81
C ALA A 78 3.33 16.28 -4.04
N ILE A 79 4.10 15.19 -4.17
CA ILE A 79 4.99 14.94 -5.32
C ILE A 79 4.18 14.87 -6.62
N SER A 80 3.05 14.17 -6.62
CA SER A 80 2.21 14.05 -7.82
C SER A 80 1.66 15.40 -8.30
N ARG A 81 1.31 16.30 -7.38
CA ARG A 81 0.87 17.67 -7.72
C ARG A 81 2.01 18.53 -8.26
N SER A 82 3.18 18.51 -7.62
CA SER A 82 4.36 19.26 -8.08
C SER A 82 4.80 18.76 -9.47
N LEU A 83 4.82 17.45 -9.68
CA LEU A 83 5.13 16.85 -10.98
C LEU A 83 4.12 17.30 -12.06
N GLY A 84 2.83 17.33 -11.74
CA GLY A 84 1.79 17.84 -12.64
C GLY A 84 1.91 19.33 -12.95
N ALA A 85 2.37 20.13 -11.99
CA ALA A 85 2.63 21.55 -12.13
C ALA A 85 3.95 21.87 -12.85
N LYS A 86 4.78 20.85 -13.16
CA LYS A 86 6.16 20.98 -13.65
C LYS A 86 7.08 21.75 -12.70
N ASP A 87 6.72 21.78 -11.42
CA ASP A 87 7.48 22.42 -10.35
C ASP A 87 8.39 21.38 -9.69
N ILE A 88 9.45 21.02 -10.40
CA ILE A 88 10.37 19.94 -10.03
C ILE A 88 11.70 20.58 -9.60
N GLU A 89 11.77 21.00 -8.34
CA GLU A 89 13.03 21.31 -7.64
C GLU A 89 13.52 20.08 -6.86
#